data_AF-N1ZI67-F1
#
_entry.id   AF-N1ZI67-F1
#
_cell.length_a   1.000
_cell.length_b   1.000
_cell.length_c   1.000
_cell.angle_alpha   90.00
_cell.angle_beta   90.00
_cell.angle_gamma   90.00
#
_symmetry.space_group_name_H-M   'P 1'
#
loop_
_entity.id
_entity.type
_entity.pdbx_description
1 polymer ?
#
loop_
_entity_poly.entity_id
_entity_poly.type
_entity_poly.pdbx_seq_one_letter_code
_entity_poly.pdbx_strand_id
1 'polypeptide(L)'
;MTKTDVKEMLVSYKQLSAKVEIWKECLILYDNLEIKLECQKAALQLKIINQCLNLLKEPHKFVLEIHLINQCIWSETIELFEQKWGVLNGRSERTLKRMQSEAIQEMLNFIETSKLENYLS
;
A
#
# COMPACT_ATOMS: atom_id res chain seq x y z
N MET A 1 7.22 -14.04 3.98
CA MET A 1 7.13 -12.71 3.37
C MET A 1 8.28 -11.85 3.89
N THR A 2 8.74 -10.85 3.15
CA THR A 2 9.86 -9.97 3.53
C THR A 2 9.45 -8.50 3.45
N LYS A 3 10.29 -7.59 3.95
CA LYS A 3 10.09 -6.14 3.75
C LYS A 3 10.08 -5.74 2.27
N THR A 4 10.82 -6.47 1.44
CA THR A 4 10.86 -6.22 0.00
C THR A 4 9.50 -6.54 -0.62
N ASP A 5 8.92 -7.69 -0.26
CA ASP A 5 7.60 -8.11 -0.73
C ASP A 5 6.51 -7.07 -0.36
N VAL A 6 6.56 -6.53 0.87
CA VAL A 6 5.64 -5.45 1.30
C VAL A 6 5.81 -4.19 0.45
N LYS A 7 7.05 -3.82 0.11
CA LYS A 7 7.31 -2.66 -0.75
C LYS A 7 6.75 -2.88 -2.16
N GLU A 8 7.01 -4.04 -2.76
CA GLU A 8 6.53 -4.40 -4.10
C GLU A 8 4.99 -4.42 -4.16
N MET A 9 4.35 -4.92 -3.12
CA MET A 9 2.90 -4.88 -2.94
C MET A 9 2.36 -3.44 -2.91
N LEU A 10 3.03 -2.52 -2.21
CA LEU A 10 2.63 -1.10 -2.16
C LEU A 10 2.88 -0.39 -3.51
N VAL A 11 3.98 -0.70 -4.19
CA VAL A 11 4.29 -0.13 -5.53
C VAL A 11 3.27 -0.58 -6.57
N SER A 12 2.84 -1.84 -6.53
CA SER A 12 1.85 -2.41 -7.45
C SER A 12 0.40 -2.08 -7.09
N TYR A 13 0.15 -1.42 -5.95
CA TYR A 13 -1.18 -1.13 -5.42
C TYR A 13 -2.13 -0.51 -6.45
N LYS A 14 -1.70 0.55 -7.15
CA LYS A 14 -2.56 1.24 -8.14
C LYS A 14 -2.97 0.33 -9.29
N GLN A 15 -2.05 -0.50 -9.77
CA GLN A 15 -2.32 -1.46 -10.84
C GLN A 15 -3.30 -2.53 -10.37
N LEU A 16 -3.10 -3.05 -9.15
CA LEU A 16 -4.01 -4.01 -8.54
C LEU A 16 -5.41 -3.43 -8.34
N SER A 17 -5.50 -2.18 -7.87
CA SER A 17 -6.78 -1.47 -7.70
C SER A 17 -7.54 -1.32 -9.01
N ALA A 18 -6.88 -0.79 -10.04
CA ALA A 18 -7.50 -0.62 -11.36
C ALA A 18 -7.94 -1.97 -11.96
N LYS A 19 -7.12 -3.02 -11.78
CA LYS A 19 -7.45 -4.38 -12.25
C LYS A 19 -8.73 -4.91 -11.61
N VAL A 20 -8.88 -4.72 -10.29
CA VAL A 20 -10.09 -5.13 -9.56
C VAL A 20 -11.32 -4.35 -10.00
N GLU A 21 -11.19 -3.05 -10.27
CA GLU A 21 -12.30 -2.23 -10.77
C GLU A 21 -12.79 -2.72 -12.14
N ILE A 22 -11.87 -2.88 -13.09
CA ILE A 22 -12.20 -3.38 -14.44
C ILE A 22 -12.84 -4.77 -14.37
N TRP A 23 -12.29 -5.69 -13.57
CA TRP A 23 -12.86 -7.02 -13.46
C TRP A 23 -14.27 -7.04 -12.86
N LYS A 24 -14.55 -6.17 -11.88
CA LYS A 24 -15.92 -6.03 -11.35
C LYS A 24 -16.88 -5.60 -12.45
N GLU A 25 -16.50 -4.66 -13.30
CA GLU A 25 -17.31 -4.23 -14.44
C GLU A 25 -17.51 -5.35 -15.47
N CYS A 26 -16.43 -6.07 -15.82
CA CYS A 26 -16.52 -7.20 -16.73
C CYS A 26 -17.46 -8.29 -16.22
N LEU A 27 -17.44 -8.60 -14.92
CA LEU A 27 -18.30 -9.63 -14.30
C LEU A 27 -19.79 -9.26 -14.26
N ILE A 28 -20.12 -7.97 -14.38
CA ILE A 28 -21.52 -7.53 -14.56
C ILE A 28 -22.02 -7.91 -15.96
N LEU A 29 -21.14 -7.85 -16.96
CA LEU A 29 -21.48 -8.07 -18.37
C LEU A 29 -21.31 -9.54 -18.80
N TYR A 30 -20.36 -10.25 -18.20
CA TYR A 30 -19.97 -11.61 -18.58
C TYR A 30 -19.76 -12.46 -17.34
N ASP A 31 -20.56 -13.53 -17.18
CA ASP A 31 -20.37 -14.49 -16.08
C ASP A 31 -19.19 -15.43 -16.41
N ASN A 32 -18.00 -15.01 -16.00
CA ASN A 32 -16.77 -15.77 -16.17
C ASN A 32 -16.23 -16.19 -14.79
N LEU A 33 -16.25 -17.49 -14.52
CA LEU A 33 -15.85 -18.06 -13.24
C LEU A 33 -14.37 -17.82 -12.91
N GLU A 34 -13.49 -17.89 -13.91
CA GLU A 34 -12.04 -17.69 -13.74
C GLU A 34 -11.74 -16.24 -13.34
N ILE A 35 -12.30 -15.28 -14.08
CA ILE A 35 -12.19 -13.85 -13.77
C ILE A 35 -12.78 -13.56 -12.39
N LYS A 36 -13.87 -14.22 -12.01
CA LYS A 36 -14.51 -14.07 -10.71
C LYS A 36 -13.59 -14.48 -9.56
N LEU A 37 -12.94 -15.64 -9.66
CA LEU A 37 -12.00 -16.11 -8.65
C LEU A 37 -10.79 -15.17 -8.52
N GLU A 38 -10.19 -14.80 -9.65
CA GLU A 38 -9.03 -13.91 -9.66
C GLU A 38 -9.36 -12.51 -9.13
N CYS A 39 -10.55 -11.98 -9.49
CA CYS A 39 -11.04 -10.72 -8.95
C CYS A 39 -11.25 -10.77 -7.43
N GLN A 40 -11.77 -11.88 -6.90
CA GLN A 40 -11.96 -12.04 -5.46
C GLN A 40 -10.63 -12.09 -4.71
N LYS A 41 -9.63 -12.81 -5.25
CA LYS A 41 -8.28 -12.86 -4.67
C LYS A 41 -7.64 -11.47 -4.65
N ALA A 42 -7.65 -10.77 -5.79
CA ALA A 42 -7.09 -9.42 -5.89
C ALA A 42 -7.81 -8.41 -5.00
N ALA A 43 -9.15 -8.50 -4.88
CA ALA A 43 -9.93 -7.67 -3.97
C ALA A 43 -9.60 -7.96 -2.49
N LEU A 44 -9.35 -9.21 -2.14
CA LEU A 44 -8.89 -9.58 -0.80
C LEU A 44 -7.49 -9.02 -0.51
N GLN A 45 -6.55 -9.11 -1.46
CA GLN A 45 -5.23 -8.49 -1.36
C GLN A 45 -5.32 -6.99 -1.09
N LEU A 46 -6.10 -6.25 -1.89
CA LEU A 46 -6.34 -4.82 -1.67
C LEU A 46 -6.95 -4.54 -0.29
N LYS A 47 -7.90 -5.36 0.14
CA LYS A 47 -8.50 -5.21 1.47
C LYS A 47 -7.45 -5.35 2.57
N ILE A 48 -6.58 -6.35 2.48
CA ILE A 48 -5.50 -6.55 3.45
C ILE A 48 -4.56 -5.35 3.46
N ILE A 49 -4.11 -4.89 2.28
CA ILE A 49 -3.23 -3.71 2.16
C ILE A 49 -3.87 -2.48 2.82
N ASN A 50 -5.13 -2.21 2.50
CA ASN A 50 -5.86 -1.06 3.04
C ASN A 50 -6.01 -1.14 4.57
N GLN A 51 -6.27 -2.33 5.13
CA GLN A 51 -6.32 -2.50 6.58
C GLN A 51 -4.95 -2.26 7.21
N CYS A 52 -3.87 -2.80 6.61
CA CYS A 52 -2.51 -2.56 7.08
C CYS A 52 -2.18 -1.06 7.11
N LEU A 53 -2.51 -0.33 6.03
CA LEU A 53 -2.31 1.13 5.97
C LEU A 53 -3.10 1.88 7.05
N ASN A 54 -4.32 1.45 7.36
CA ASN A 54 -5.18 2.09 8.35
C ASN A 54 -4.76 1.84 9.81
N LEU A 55 -3.91 0.85 10.07
CA LEU A 55 -3.34 0.62 11.40
C LEU A 55 -2.17 1.56 11.70
N LEU A 56 -1.51 2.08 10.66
CA LEU A 56 -0.35 2.93 10.80
C LEU A 56 -0.72 4.32 11.34
N LYS A 57 0.23 4.93 12.03
CA LYS A 57 0.16 6.36 12.37
C LYS A 57 0.10 7.19 11.09
N GLU A 58 -0.68 8.26 11.13
CA GLU A 58 -0.93 9.11 9.96
C GLU A 58 0.34 9.60 9.23
N PRO A 59 1.42 10.04 9.91
CA PRO A 59 2.66 10.43 9.23
C PRO A 59 3.35 9.25 8.52
N HIS A 60 3.30 8.06 9.10
CA HIS A 60 3.88 6.84 8.53
C HIS A 60 3.08 6.37 7.31
N LYS A 61 1.74 6.32 7.44
CA LYS A 61 0.82 6.02 6.34
C LYS A 61 1.06 6.94 5.14
N PHE A 62 1.11 8.25 5.38
CA PHE A 62 1.32 9.23 4.32
C PHE A 62 2.63 9.02 3.56
N VAL A 63 3.74 8.73 4.26
CA VAL A 63 5.03 8.47 3.59
C VAL A 63 4.93 7.25 2.68
N LEU A 64 4.20 6.19 3.08
CA LEU A 64 3.97 5.03 2.20
C LEU A 64 3.10 5.38 0.99
N GLU A 65 2.01 6.12 1.21
CA GLU A 65 1.08 6.53 0.15
C GLU A 65 1.77 7.41 -0.90
N ILE A 66 2.56 8.38 -0.47
CA ILE A 66 3.25 9.29 -1.40
C ILE A 66 4.43 8.60 -2.08
N HIS A 67 5.35 8.02 -1.31
CA HIS A 67 6.59 7.52 -1.90
C HIS A 67 6.44 6.16 -2.58
N LEU A 68 5.62 5.24 -2.04
CA LEU A 68 5.52 3.88 -2.61
C LEU A 68 4.31 3.73 -3.51
N ILE A 69 3.12 4.18 -3.08
CA ILE A 69 1.89 4.01 -3.87
C ILE A 69 1.82 5.03 -5.02
N ASN A 70 2.12 6.31 -4.73
CA ASN A 70 2.17 7.36 -5.73
C ASN A 70 3.51 7.46 -6.47
N GLN A 71 4.53 6.74 -5.99
CA GLN A 71 5.86 6.66 -6.60
C GLN A 71 6.56 8.02 -6.76
N CYS A 72 6.26 8.97 -5.87
CA CYS A 72 6.97 10.24 -5.81
C CYS A 72 8.42 10.03 -5.39
N ILE A 73 9.32 10.85 -5.93
CA ILE A 73 10.71 10.84 -5.47
C ILE A 73 10.83 11.49 -4.08
N TRP A 74 11.99 11.35 -3.43
CA TRP A 74 12.17 11.85 -2.06
C TRP A 74 11.99 13.36 -1.93
N SER A 75 12.46 14.16 -2.89
CA SER A 75 12.28 15.62 -2.86
C SER A 75 10.80 16.01 -2.87
N GLU A 76 10.01 15.42 -3.78
CA GLU A 76 8.56 15.63 -3.85
C GLU A 76 7.86 15.14 -2.56
N THR A 77 8.30 14.01 -2.01
CA THR A 77 7.75 13.46 -0.77
C THR A 77 7.98 14.41 0.41
N ILE A 78 9.16 15.03 0.50
CA ILE A 78 9.49 16.02 1.53
C ILE A 78 8.60 17.25 1.37
N GLU A 79 8.48 17.79 0.16
CA GLU A 79 7.64 18.96 -0.12
C GLU A 79 6.18 18.70 0.25
N LEU A 80 5.62 17.55 -0.15
CA LEU A 80 4.24 17.18 0.19
C LEU A 80 4.06 16.94 1.69
N PHE A 81 5.06 16.40 2.38
CA PHE A 81 5.04 16.27 3.84
C PHE A 81 5.00 17.65 4.52
N GLU A 82 5.84 18.58 4.07
CA GLU A 82 5.85 19.95 4.59
C GLU A 82 4.57 20.70 4.29
N GLN A 83 3.95 20.48 3.13
CA GLN A 83 2.64 21.06 2.81
C GLN A 83 1.55 20.57 3.76
N LYS A 84 1.58 19.28 4.16
CA LYS A 84 0.56 18.69 5.05
C LYS A 84 0.75 19.06 6.53
N TRP A 85 1.99 19.11 7.02
CA TRP A 85 2.29 19.36 8.45
C TRP A 85 2.89 20.74 8.77
N GLY A 86 3.18 21.54 7.76
CA GLY A 86 3.87 22.82 7.87
C GLY A 86 5.40 22.67 7.89
N VAL A 87 6.09 23.66 7.34
CA VAL A 87 7.56 23.69 7.21
C VAL A 87 8.29 23.51 8.55
N LEU A 88 7.75 24.06 9.65
CA LEU A 88 8.32 23.90 10.98
C LEU A 88 8.30 22.44 11.49
N ASN A 89 7.40 21.62 10.95
CA ASN A 89 7.30 20.19 11.23
C ASN A 89 7.94 19.34 10.11
N GLY A 90 8.66 19.97 9.18
CA GLY A 90 9.37 19.32 8.10
C GLY A 90 10.33 18.24 8.60
N ARG A 91 10.62 17.29 7.72
CA ARG A 91 11.43 16.12 8.03
C ARG A 91 12.46 15.92 6.93
N SER A 92 13.71 15.68 7.35
CA SER A 92 14.77 15.29 6.41
C SER A 92 14.43 13.99 5.68
N GLU A 93 15.00 13.80 4.50
CA GLU A 93 14.90 12.53 3.74
C GLU A 93 15.25 11.32 4.62
N ARG A 94 16.31 11.41 5.42
CA ARG A 94 16.72 10.35 6.35
C ARG A 94 15.61 9.98 7.32
N THR A 95 14.88 10.98 7.84
CA THR A 95 13.77 10.76 8.76
C THR A 95 12.59 10.10 8.07
N LEU A 96 12.23 10.56 6.86
CA LEU A 96 11.13 9.96 6.09
C LEU A 96 11.45 8.52 5.66
N LYS A 97 12.70 8.23 5.24
CA LYS A 97 13.18 6.86 4.98
C LYS A 97 13.06 5.96 6.21
N ARG A 98 13.39 6.47 7.39
CA ARG A 98 13.21 5.72 8.64
C ARG A 98 11.73 5.45 8.92
N MET A 99 10.87 6.45 8.78
CA MET A 99 9.41 6.28 8.94
C MET A 99 8.85 5.24 7.97
N GLN A 100 9.25 5.28 6.70
CA GLN A 100 8.87 4.26 5.71
C GLN A 100 9.29 2.85 6.17
N SER A 101 10.54 2.68 6.62
CA SER A 101 11.06 1.39 7.08
C SER A 101 10.36 0.86 8.33
N GLU A 102 10.04 1.75 9.27
CA GLU A 102 9.25 1.42 10.48
C GLU A 102 7.84 0.98 10.11
N ALA A 103 7.17 1.74 9.23
CA ALA A 103 5.82 1.44 8.76
C ALA A 103 5.74 0.09 8.04
N ILE A 104 6.71 -0.20 7.16
CA ILE A 104 6.80 -1.49 6.48
C ILE A 104 7.01 -2.64 7.47
N GLN A 105 7.83 -2.43 8.50
CA GLN A 105 8.02 -3.44 9.55
C GLN A 105 6.71 -3.70 10.31
N GLU A 106 5.97 -2.64 10.62
CA GLU A 106 4.69 -2.74 11.32
C GLU A 106 3.65 -3.51 10.49
N MET A 107 3.54 -3.20 9.19
CA MET A 107 2.70 -3.96 8.26
C MET A 107 3.12 -5.43 8.17
N LEU A 108 4.42 -5.71 8.02
CA LEU A 108 4.95 -7.07 7.96
C LEU A 108 4.59 -7.86 9.23
N ASN A 109 4.82 -7.28 10.40
CA ASN A 109 4.48 -7.90 11.68
C ASN A 109 2.99 -8.22 11.77
N PHE A 110 2.12 -7.30 11.33
CA PHE A 110 0.67 -7.53 11.36
C PHE A 110 0.27 -8.68 10.44
N ILE A 111 0.85 -8.73 9.23
CA ILE A 111 0.58 -9.77 8.24
C ILE A 111 1.00 -11.15 8.78
N GLU A 112 2.21 -11.24 9.34
CA GLU A 112 2.75 -12.49 9.89
C GLU A 112 1.97 -12.98 11.12
N THR A 113 1.69 -12.08 12.07
CA THR A 113 0.94 -12.44 13.28
C THR A 113 -0.50 -12.84 12.98
N SER A 114 -1.08 -12.29 11.90
CA SER A 114 -2.42 -12.63 11.42
C SER A 114 -2.45 -13.78 10.42
N LYS A 115 -1.29 -14.36 10.06
CA LYS A 115 -1.14 -15.45 9.07
C LYS A 115 -1.73 -15.10 7.70
N LEU A 116 -1.54 -13.85 7.26
CA LEU A 116 -2.13 -13.33 6.02
C LEU A 116 -1.23 -13.50 4.79
N GLU A 117 0.05 -13.87 4.96
CA GLU A 117 1.01 -14.03 3.86
C GLU A 117 0.51 -14.88 2.69
N ASN A 118 -0.22 -15.97 2.95
CA ASN A 118 -0.72 -16.86 1.89
C ASN A 118 -1.79 -16.23 0.98
N TYR A 119 -2.35 -15.09 1.37
CA TYR A 119 -3.31 -14.33 0.57
C TYR A 119 -2.65 -13.23 -0.25
N LEU A 120 -1.36 -12.94 0.00
CA LEU A 120 -0.60 -11.86 -0.64
C LEU A 120 0.45 -12.37 -1.64
N SER A 121 0.65 -13.69 -1.71
CA SER A 121 1.48 -14.39 -2.70
C SER A 121 0.81 -14.52 -4.05
#